data_AF-A0A2N3ENR3-F1
#
_entry.id   AF-A0A2N3ENR3-F1
#
_cell.length_a   1.000
_cell.length_b   1.000
_cell.length_c   1.000
_cell.angle_alpha   90.00
_cell.angle_beta   90.00
_cell.angle_gamma   90.00
#
_symmetry.space_group_name_H-M   'P 1'
#
loop_
_entity.id
_entity.type
_entity.pdbx_description
1 polymer ?
#
loop_
_entity_poly.entity_id
_entity_poly.type
_entity_poly.pdbx_seq_one_letter_code
_entity_poly.pdbx_strand_id
1 'polypeptide(L)'
;MNKAARAIGNDEYDAIERAVLETPRGRWFLEEYARRHKAADTDEVIGAIERLTDLTRETAAGVRFGFLYHEMLEMHRAITEAKAAMAAVKPGDNPHRDAAHQDLAAIAQAAERAAGDIVTAAERLQEIAETLRASGADGDMCDEIETHATGIFMASAYQDMTGQRIGTIAAVLSALEARVSHIAAMWEEEAAR
;
A
#
# COMPACT_ATOMS: atom_id res chain seq x y z
N MET A 1 8.50 -50.77 -34.59
CA MET A 1 8.98 -52.15 -34.33
C MET A 1 9.88 -52.13 -33.12
N ASN A 2 9.32 -52.58 -31.99
CA ASN A 2 10.00 -52.81 -30.74
C ASN A 2 10.91 -54.04 -30.89
N LYS A 3 12.21 -53.91 -30.61
CA LYS A 3 13.06 -55.05 -30.29
C LYS A 3 14.02 -54.60 -29.21
N ALA A 4 13.63 -54.92 -27.98
CA ALA A 4 14.41 -54.91 -26.75
C ALA A 4 15.89 -54.57 -26.95
N ALA A 5 16.29 -53.41 -26.43
CA ALA A 5 17.64 -53.28 -25.88
C ALA A 5 17.76 -54.39 -24.83
N ARG A 6 18.30 -55.54 -25.24
CA ARG A 6 18.68 -56.61 -24.33
C ARG A 6 19.55 -55.94 -23.28
N ALA A 7 19.18 -56.02 -22.01
CA ALA A 7 20.05 -55.59 -20.92
C ALA A 7 21.32 -56.45 -21.00
N ILE A 8 22.35 -55.91 -21.65
CA ILE A 8 23.65 -56.55 -21.77
C ILE A 8 24.20 -56.62 -20.34
N GLY A 9 24.49 -57.82 -19.85
CA GLY A 9 25.11 -57.98 -18.54
C GLY A 9 26.52 -57.37 -18.55
N ASN A 10 27.03 -56.92 -17.39
CA ASN A 10 28.35 -56.27 -17.30
C ASN A 10 29.46 -57.10 -17.98
N ASP A 11 29.46 -58.43 -17.83
CA ASP A 11 30.46 -59.31 -18.47
C ASP A 11 30.39 -59.30 -20.02
N GLU A 12 29.18 -59.20 -20.58
CA GLU A 12 28.95 -59.14 -22.03
C GLU A 12 29.32 -57.73 -22.57
N TYR A 13 29.11 -56.69 -21.75
CA TYR A 13 29.55 -55.33 -22.04
C TYR A 13 31.09 -55.24 -22.07
N ASP A 14 31.78 -55.76 -21.06
CA ASP A 14 33.25 -55.73 -20.94
C ASP A 14 33.94 -56.54 -22.06
N ALA A 15 33.29 -57.59 -22.55
CA ALA A 15 33.77 -58.36 -23.70
C ALA A 15 33.67 -57.56 -25.01
N ILE A 16 32.55 -56.87 -25.21
CA ILE A 16 32.34 -55.99 -26.38
C ILE A 16 33.26 -54.78 -26.32
N GLU A 17 33.42 -54.16 -25.15
CA GLU A 17 34.32 -53.03 -24.94
C GLU A 17 35.77 -53.40 -25.31
N ARG A 18 36.27 -54.53 -24.80
CA ARG A 18 37.61 -55.03 -25.17
C ARG A 18 37.76 -55.21 -26.68
N ALA A 19 36.80 -55.85 -27.34
CA ALA A 19 36.85 -56.07 -28.78
C ALA A 19 36.86 -54.75 -29.59
N VAL A 20 36.14 -53.72 -29.14
CA VAL A 20 36.14 -52.39 -29.77
C VAL A 20 37.47 -51.68 -29.55
N LEU A 21 38.03 -51.77 -28.33
CA LEU A 21 39.30 -51.13 -27.96
C LEU A 21 40.53 -51.73 -28.65
N GLU A 22 40.48 -52.97 -29.15
CA GLU A 22 41.57 -53.61 -29.88
C GLU A 22 41.93 -52.84 -31.16
N THR A 23 40.94 -52.23 -31.82
CA THR A 23 41.15 -51.53 -33.10
C THR A 23 41.37 -50.03 -32.90
N PRO A 24 42.27 -49.38 -33.68
CA PRO A 24 42.42 -47.93 -33.66
C PRO A 24 41.12 -47.16 -33.96
N ARG A 25 40.27 -47.72 -34.84
CA ARG A 25 38.99 -47.13 -35.23
C ARG A 25 37.93 -47.21 -34.13
N GLY A 26 37.91 -48.29 -33.36
CA GLY A 26 37.00 -48.45 -32.22
C GLY A 26 37.34 -47.53 -31.05
N ARG A 27 38.64 -47.36 -30.74
CA ARG A 27 39.09 -46.37 -29.75
C ARG A 27 38.66 -44.94 -30.09
N TRP A 28 38.91 -44.51 -31.34
CA TRP A 28 38.48 -43.18 -31.81
C TRP A 28 36.95 -43.00 -31.74
N PHE A 29 36.17 -44.04 -32.11
CA PHE A 29 34.72 -43.99 -32.01
C PHE A 29 34.25 -43.83 -30.56
N LEU A 30 34.81 -44.58 -29.60
CA LEU A 30 34.45 -44.47 -28.19
C LEU A 30 34.82 -43.11 -27.60
N GLU A 31 36.00 -42.58 -27.93
CA GLU A 31 36.41 -41.23 -27.52
C GLU A 31 35.46 -40.15 -28.07
N GLU A 32 35.14 -40.22 -29.36
CA GLU A 32 34.23 -39.25 -29.99
C GLU A 32 32.77 -39.43 -29.53
N TYR A 33 32.33 -40.67 -29.29
CA TYR A 33 31.02 -41.00 -28.73
C TYR A 33 30.90 -40.46 -27.29
N ALA A 34 31.87 -40.74 -26.42
CA ALA A 34 31.91 -40.22 -25.06
C ALA A 34 31.98 -38.69 -25.04
N ARG A 35 32.73 -38.06 -25.95
CA ARG A 35 32.81 -36.60 -26.06
C ARG A 35 31.45 -35.98 -26.44
N ARG A 36 30.76 -36.54 -27.43
CA ARG A 36 29.45 -36.05 -27.89
C ARG A 36 28.34 -36.30 -26.87
N HIS A 37 28.32 -37.48 -26.27
CA HIS A 37 27.31 -37.83 -25.27
C HIS A 37 27.52 -37.07 -23.96
N LYS A 38 28.75 -36.93 -23.45
CA LYS A 38 28.99 -36.10 -22.26
C LYS A 38 28.58 -34.64 -22.47
N ALA A 39 28.83 -34.08 -23.65
CA ALA A 39 28.38 -32.72 -23.96
C ALA A 39 26.85 -32.64 -23.98
N ALA A 40 26.17 -33.57 -24.65
CA ALA A 40 24.70 -33.61 -24.69
C ALA A 40 24.06 -33.84 -23.31
N ASP A 41 24.61 -34.75 -22.51
CA ASP A 41 24.14 -35.01 -21.13
C ASP A 41 24.37 -33.79 -20.23
N THR A 42 25.48 -33.07 -20.42
CA THR A 42 25.75 -31.82 -19.69
C THR A 42 24.76 -30.73 -20.08
N ASP A 43 24.47 -30.58 -21.37
CA ASP A 43 23.48 -29.60 -21.87
C ASP A 43 22.07 -29.93 -21.37
N GLU A 44 21.71 -31.21 -21.29
CA GLU A 44 20.42 -31.66 -20.73
C GLU A 44 20.30 -31.31 -19.24
N VAL A 45 21.35 -31.56 -18.46
CA VAL A 45 21.40 -31.22 -17.03
C VAL A 45 21.35 -29.71 -16.82
N ILE A 46 22.10 -28.93 -17.60
CA ILE A 46 22.05 -27.46 -17.54
C ILE A 46 20.63 -26.97 -17.83
N GLY A 47 20.00 -27.45 -18.90
CA GLY A 47 18.63 -27.07 -19.23
C GLY A 47 17.62 -27.49 -18.15
N ALA A 48 17.84 -28.62 -17.48
CA ALA A 48 17.03 -29.04 -16.34
C ALA A 48 17.21 -28.11 -15.12
N ILE A 49 18.44 -27.69 -14.83
CA ILE A 49 18.76 -26.73 -13.76
C ILE A 49 18.16 -25.36 -14.06
N GLU A 50 18.21 -24.89 -15.30
CA GLU A 50 17.57 -23.63 -15.71
C GLU A 50 16.07 -23.67 -15.47
N ARG A 51 15.38 -24.72 -15.96
CA ARG A 51 13.93 -24.90 -15.70
C ARG A 51 13.59 -24.96 -14.22
N LEU A 52 14.40 -25.67 -13.41
CA LEU A 52 14.21 -25.73 -11.97
C LEU A 52 14.40 -24.35 -11.34
N THR A 53 15.43 -23.60 -11.77
CA THR A 53 15.72 -22.26 -11.28
C THR A 53 14.57 -21.30 -11.57
N ASP A 54 14.01 -21.37 -12.78
CA ASP A 54 12.87 -20.55 -13.19
C ASP A 54 11.62 -20.88 -12.36
N LEU A 55 11.29 -22.17 -12.21
CA LEU A 55 10.17 -22.60 -11.37
C LEU A 55 10.32 -22.14 -9.90
N THR A 56 11.55 -22.20 -9.38
CA THR A 56 11.84 -21.76 -8.00
C THR A 56 11.68 -20.25 -7.86
N ARG A 57 12.10 -19.47 -8.87
CA ARG A 57 11.92 -18.01 -8.90
C ARG A 57 10.44 -17.63 -8.98
N GLU A 58 9.67 -18.29 -9.83
CA GLU A 58 8.22 -18.10 -9.96
C GLU A 58 7.50 -18.39 -8.63
N THR A 59 7.82 -19.51 -7.99
CA THR A 59 7.26 -19.88 -6.68
C THR A 59 7.58 -18.83 -5.61
N ALA A 60 8.83 -18.38 -5.55
CA ALA A 60 9.25 -17.35 -4.61
C ALA A 60 8.64 -15.96 -4.90
N ALA A 61 8.37 -15.65 -6.17
CA ALA A 61 7.63 -14.45 -6.57
C ALA A 61 6.16 -14.54 -6.11
N GLY A 62 5.50 -15.68 -6.29
CA GLY A 62 4.12 -15.90 -5.85
C GLY A 62 3.93 -15.80 -4.33
N VAL A 63 4.86 -16.32 -3.53
CA VAL A 63 4.81 -16.18 -2.06
C VAL A 63 5.01 -14.72 -1.64
N ARG A 64 5.98 -14.02 -2.24
CA ARG A 64 6.18 -12.57 -1.98
C ARG A 64 4.97 -11.75 -2.42
N PHE A 65 4.33 -12.12 -3.52
CA PHE A 65 3.12 -11.51 -4.04
C PHE A 65 1.97 -11.61 -3.03
N GLY A 66 1.70 -12.82 -2.51
CA GLY A 66 0.65 -13.02 -1.51
C GLY A 66 0.87 -12.21 -0.22
N PHE A 67 2.13 -12.12 0.25
CA PHE A 67 2.48 -11.31 1.42
C PHE A 67 2.20 -9.81 1.20
N LEU A 68 2.65 -9.24 0.07
CA LEU A 68 2.46 -7.82 -0.22
C LEU A 68 0.99 -7.45 -0.44
N TYR A 69 0.22 -8.33 -1.10
CA TYR A 69 -1.22 -8.13 -1.26
C TYR A 69 -1.95 -8.11 0.09
N HIS A 70 -1.61 -9.05 0.98
CA HIS A 70 -2.16 -9.07 2.34
C HIS A 70 -1.82 -7.79 3.12
N GLU A 71 -0.57 -7.34 3.08
CA GLU A 71 -0.15 -6.09 3.76
C GLU A 71 -0.89 -4.86 3.22
N MET A 72 -1.16 -4.80 1.91
CA MET A 72 -1.98 -3.72 1.33
C MET A 72 -3.42 -3.73 1.85
N LEU A 73 -4.04 -4.92 1.97
CA LEU A 73 -5.39 -5.03 2.52
C LEU A 73 -5.43 -4.57 3.99
N GLU A 74 -4.44 -4.95 4.78
CA GLU A 74 -4.32 -4.49 6.17
C GLU A 74 -4.12 -2.97 6.24
N MET A 75 -3.29 -2.38 5.37
CA MET A 75 -3.16 -0.92 5.30
C MET A 75 -4.46 -0.23 4.87
N HIS A 76 -5.19 -0.77 3.87
CA HIS A 76 -6.47 -0.23 3.45
C HIS A 76 -7.49 -0.22 4.61
N ARG A 77 -7.53 -1.33 5.37
CA ARG A 77 -8.36 -1.43 6.57
C ARG A 77 -7.95 -0.41 7.63
N ALA A 78 -6.66 -0.31 7.95
CA ALA A 78 -6.16 0.64 8.95
C ALA A 78 -6.47 2.10 8.57
N ILE A 79 -6.34 2.46 7.28
CA ILE A 79 -6.71 3.78 6.77
C ILE A 79 -8.22 4.01 6.95
N THR A 80 -9.05 3.02 6.61
CA THR A 80 -10.51 3.11 6.75
C THR A 80 -10.92 3.30 8.22
N GLU A 81 -10.32 2.55 9.14
CA GLU A 81 -10.54 2.67 10.59
C GLU A 81 -10.10 4.04 11.11
N ALA A 82 -8.92 4.54 10.69
CA ALA A 82 -8.45 5.87 11.06
C ALA A 82 -9.40 6.98 10.57
N LYS A 83 -9.90 6.87 9.33
CA LYS A 83 -10.87 7.82 8.77
C LYS A 83 -12.18 7.81 9.55
N ALA A 84 -12.70 6.63 9.91
CA ALA A 84 -13.92 6.49 10.69
C ALA A 84 -13.76 7.04 12.12
N ALA A 85 -12.63 6.77 12.78
CA ALA A 85 -12.33 7.30 14.11
C ALA A 85 -12.29 8.83 14.13
N MET A 86 -11.66 9.44 13.12
CA MET A 86 -11.64 10.90 12.96
C MET A 86 -13.03 11.48 12.69
N ALA A 87 -13.89 10.76 11.94
CA ALA A 87 -15.26 11.19 11.70
C ALA A 87 -16.18 11.10 12.94
N ALA A 88 -15.85 10.22 13.89
CA ALA A 88 -16.60 10.06 15.14
C ALA A 88 -16.35 11.19 16.15
N VAL A 89 -15.26 11.94 16.03
CA VAL A 89 -14.95 13.09 16.92
C VAL A 89 -15.77 14.30 16.48
N LYS A 90 -17.04 14.36 16.89
CA LYS A 90 -17.90 15.53 16.73
C LYS A 90 -18.13 16.25 18.07
N PRO A 91 -17.86 17.57 18.15
CA PRO A 91 -18.44 18.42 19.18
C PRO A 91 -19.88 18.81 18.77
N GLY A 92 -20.87 18.41 19.58
CA GLY A 92 -22.24 18.92 19.49
C GLY A 92 -23.17 18.11 18.57
N ASP A 93 -24.23 17.58 19.17
CA ASP A 93 -25.29 16.79 18.56
C ASP A 93 -25.94 17.46 17.34
N ASN A 94 -26.01 16.71 16.23
CA ASN A 94 -27.14 16.83 15.32
C ASN A 94 -27.53 15.41 14.84
N PRO A 95 -28.60 14.81 15.40
CA PRO A 95 -28.98 13.41 15.13
C PRO A 95 -29.47 13.14 13.70
N HIS A 96 -29.58 14.17 12.86
CA HIS A 96 -30.22 14.10 11.53
C HIS A 96 -29.27 14.26 10.33
N ARG A 97 -27.95 14.16 10.52
CA ARG A 97 -27.04 14.01 9.38
C ARG A 97 -26.55 12.58 9.33
N ASP A 98 -27.04 11.84 8.34
CA ASP A 98 -26.62 10.49 7.96
C ASP A 98 -25.10 10.34 8.17
N ALA A 99 -24.74 9.72 9.30
CA ALA A 99 -23.36 9.54 9.74
C ALA A 99 -22.62 8.51 8.87
N ALA A 100 -23.31 7.91 7.90
CA ALA A 100 -22.79 6.84 7.08
C ALA A 100 -21.66 7.28 6.12
N HIS A 101 -21.64 8.54 5.66
CA HIS A 101 -20.65 9.02 4.69
C HIS A 101 -20.27 10.50 4.92
N GLN A 102 -19.87 10.87 6.13
CA GLN A 102 -19.22 12.17 6.29
C GLN A 102 -17.76 12.06 5.86
N ASP A 103 -17.49 12.55 4.64
CA ASP A 103 -16.14 12.79 4.17
C ASP A 103 -15.41 13.68 5.18
N LEU A 104 -14.20 13.29 5.56
CA LEU A 104 -13.34 14.07 6.44
C LEU A 104 -13.09 15.48 5.91
N ALA A 105 -13.10 15.66 4.59
CA ALA A 105 -13.05 16.98 3.98
C ALA A 105 -14.27 17.83 4.37
N ALA A 106 -15.46 17.24 4.46
CA ALA A 106 -16.67 17.94 4.91
C ALA A 106 -16.60 18.33 6.40
N ILE A 107 -15.95 17.51 7.23
CA ILE A 107 -15.72 17.82 8.65
C ILE A 107 -14.72 18.98 8.79
N ALA A 108 -13.61 18.94 8.06
CA ALA A 108 -12.64 20.04 8.04
C ALA A 108 -13.29 21.36 7.59
N GLN A 109 -14.09 21.34 6.51
CA GLN A 109 -14.83 22.52 6.06
C GLN A 109 -15.87 23.01 7.07
N ALA A 110 -16.52 22.11 7.81
CA ALA A 110 -17.46 22.49 8.85
C ALA A 110 -16.74 23.17 10.03
N ALA A 111 -15.56 22.67 10.41
CA ALA A 111 -14.72 23.29 11.43
C ALA A 111 -14.21 24.68 11.01
N GLU A 112 -13.77 24.83 9.76
CA GLU A 112 -13.35 26.12 9.19
C GLU A 112 -14.50 27.14 9.19
N ARG A 113 -15.71 26.73 8.77
CA ARG A 113 -16.90 27.58 8.84
C ARG A 113 -17.24 28.01 10.26
N ALA A 114 -17.21 27.06 11.21
CA ALA A 114 -17.48 27.37 12.61
C ALA A 114 -16.45 28.37 13.18
N ALA A 115 -15.17 28.26 12.82
CA ALA A 115 -14.15 29.23 13.23
C ALA A 115 -14.44 30.64 12.68
N GLY A 116 -14.88 30.73 11.42
CA GLY A 116 -15.32 31.99 10.80
C GLY A 116 -16.55 32.61 11.47
N ASP A 117 -17.54 31.79 11.82
CA ASP A 117 -18.73 32.22 12.55
C ASP A 117 -18.36 32.77 13.94
N ILE A 118 -17.41 32.14 14.64
CA ILE A 118 -16.90 32.61 15.93
C ILE A 118 -16.18 33.95 15.80
N VAL A 119 -15.36 34.15 14.77
CA VAL A 119 -14.69 35.43 14.50
C VAL A 119 -15.73 36.53 14.27
N THR A 120 -16.72 36.26 13.42
CA THR A 120 -17.80 37.21 13.13
C THR A 120 -18.59 37.57 14.39
N ALA A 121 -18.85 36.59 15.26
CA ALA A 121 -19.52 36.83 16.54
C ALA A 121 -18.67 37.68 17.49
N ALA A 122 -17.34 37.45 17.55
CA ALA A 122 -16.42 38.25 18.36
C ALA A 122 -16.35 39.71 17.86
N GLU A 123 -16.24 39.93 16.55
CA GLU A 123 -16.30 41.26 15.94
C GLU A 123 -17.62 41.97 16.28
N ARG A 124 -18.73 41.23 16.20
CA ARG A 124 -20.04 41.79 16.55
C ARG A 124 -20.16 42.17 18.02
N LEU A 125 -19.55 41.41 18.93
CA LEU A 125 -19.49 41.76 20.35
C LEU A 125 -18.72 43.06 20.59
N GLN A 126 -17.62 43.29 19.85
CA GLN A 126 -16.85 44.54 19.93
C GLN A 126 -17.67 45.74 19.45
N GLU A 127 -18.34 45.63 18.29
CA GLU A 127 -19.22 46.70 17.78
C GLU A 127 -20.36 47.05 18.76
N ILE A 128 -20.93 46.04 19.42
CA ILE A 128 -21.97 46.23 20.44
C ILE A 128 -21.39 46.96 21.66
N ALA A 129 -20.19 46.59 22.12
CA ALA A 129 -19.53 47.25 23.24
C ALA A 129 -19.26 48.73 22.95
N GLU A 130 -18.76 49.05 21.75
CA GLU A 130 -18.56 50.44 21.30
C GLU A 130 -19.87 51.24 21.26
N THR A 131 -20.94 50.62 20.73
CA THR A 131 -22.27 51.24 20.66
C THR A 131 -22.87 51.50 22.05
N LEU A 132 -22.69 50.57 22.98
CA LEU A 132 -23.11 50.70 24.37
C LEU A 132 -22.36 51.84 25.06
N ARG A 133 -21.04 51.89 24.88
CA ARG A 133 -20.18 52.95 25.41
C ARG A 133 -20.61 54.33 24.89
N ALA A 134 -20.87 54.45 23.58
CA ALA A 134 -21.37 55.68 22.96
C ALA A 134 -22.77 56.10 23.46
N SER A 135 -23.57 55.14 23.89
CA SER A 135 -24.92 55.37 24.44
C SER A 135 -24.91 55.71 25.94
N GLY A 136 -23.73 55.80 26.57
CA GLY A 136 -23.57 56.13 27.99
C GLY A 136 -23.68 54.95 28.95
N ALA A 137 -23.46 53.72 28.47
CA ALA A 137 -23.32 52.55 29.34
C ALA A 137 -22.03 52.62 30.19
N ASP A 138 -21.94 51.75 31.20
CA ASP A 138 -20.76 51.62 32.07
C ASP A 138 -19.51 51.25 31.24
N GLY A 139 -18.46 52.06 31.36
CA GLY A 139 -17.20 51.88 30.63
C GLY A 139 -16.46 50.61 31.02
N ASP A 140 -16.45 50.25 32.31
CA ASP A 140 -15.73 49.07 32.80
C ASP A 140 -16.36 47.77 32.24
N MET A 141 -17.69 47.75 32.16
CA MET A 141 -18.43 46.63 31.54
C MET A 141 -18.17 46.52 30.04
N CYS A 142 -18.03 47.65 29.34
CA CYS A 142 -17.68 47.65 27.91
C CYS A 142 -16.26 47.12 27.67
N ASP A 143 -15.31 47.52 28.53
CA ASP A 143 -13.92 47.05 28.48
C ASP A 143 -13.82 45.53 28.75
N GLU A 144 -14.65 45.01 29.66
CA GLU A 144 -14.73 43.57 29.94
C GLU A 144 -15.26 42.79 28.72
N ILE A 145 -16.28 43.30 28.03
CA ILE A 145 -16.80 42.70 26.78
C ILE A 145 -15.71 42.69 25.69
N GLU A 146 -15.02 43.81 25.47
CA GLU A 146 -13.95 43.90 24.47
C GLU A 146 -12.78 42.94 24.78
N THR A 147 -12.44 42.79 26.07
CA THR A 147 -11.43 41.84 26.52
C THR A 147 -11.84 40.40 26.20
N HIS A 148 -13.09 40.03 26.49
CA HIS A 148 -13.60 38.69 26.19
C HIS A 148 -13.73 38.43 24.70
N ALA A 149 -14.21 39.39 23.92
CA ALA A 149 -14.30 39.27 22.46
C ALA A 149 -12.91 39.06 21.84
N THR A 150 -11.90 39.81 22.30
CA THR A 150 -10.50 39.62 21.90
C THR A 150 -10.01 38.21 22.25
N GLY A 151 -10.32 37.72 23.46
CA GLY A 151 -9.99 36.36 23.88
C GLY A 151 -10.61 35.28 22.99
N ILE A 152 -11.89 35.44 22.61
CA ILE A 152 -12.61 34.53 21.71
C ILE A 152 -11.97 34.54 20.31
N PHE A 153 -11.66 35.71 19.77
CA PHE A 153 -10.97 35.84 18.47
C PHE A 153 -9.64 35.07 18.45
N MET A 154 -8.80 35.27 19.47
CA MET A 154 -7.50 34.59 19.58
C MET A 154 -7.65 33.07 19.75
N ALA A 155 -8.65 32.62 20.52
CA ALA A 155 -8.94 31.20 20.67
C ALA A 155 -9.43 30.56 19.36
N SER A 156 -10.24 31.28 18.58
CA SER A 156 -10.72 30.82 17.27
C SER A 156 -9.57 30.62 16.28
N ALA A 157 -8.59 31.53 16.26
CA ALA A 157 -7.41 31.39 15.41
C ALA A 157 -6.61 30.10 15.69
N TYR A 158 -6.54 29.66 16.94
CA TYR A 158 -5.91 28.38 17.29
C TYR A 158 -6.73 27.16 16.84
N GLN A 159 -8.07 27.27 16.89
CA GLN A 159 -8.96 26.22 16.39
C GLN A 159 -8.93 26.09 14.87
N ASP A 160 -8.83 27.20 14.13
CA ASP A 160 -8.69 27.19 12.67
C ASP A 160 -7.46 26.38 12.24
N MET A 161 -6.31 26.62 12.89
CA MET A 161 -5.08 25.85 12.67
C MET A 161 -5.26 24.35 12.93
N THR A 162 -6.10 23.98 13.89
CA THR A 162 -6.43 22.58 14.19
C THR A 162 -7.31 21.97 13.11
N GLY A 163 -8.31 22.72 12.63
CA GLY A 163 -9.16 22.32 11.49
C GLY A 163 -8.36 22.08 10.21
N GLN A 164 -7.44 22.99 9.88
CA GLN A 164 -6.55 22.86 8.71
C GLN A 164 -5.64 21.62 8.79
N ARG A 165 -5.09 21.34 9.98
CA ARG A 165 -4.27 20.12 10.21
C ARG A 165 -5.09 18.85 10.01
N ILE A 166 -6.32 18.81 10.54
CA ILE A 166 -7.25 17.69 10.33
C ILE A 166 -7.54 17.52 8.84
N GLY A 167 -7.81 18.61 8.12
CA GLY A 167 -8.02 18.59 6.67
C GLY A 167 -6.80 18.06 5.90
N THR A 168 -5.59 18.42 6.33
CA THR A 168 -4.35 17.91 5.73
C THR A 168 -4.19 16.41 5.95
N ILE A 169 -4.41 15.94 7.18
CA ILE A 169 -4.35 14.50 7.51
C ILE A 169 -5.39 13.72 6.70
N ALA A 170 -6.61 14.24 6.61
CA ALA A 170 -7.69 13.65 5.82
C ALA A 170 -7.32 13.50 4.33
N ALA A 171 -6.74 14.54 3.74
CA ALA A 171 -6.29 14.51 2.35
C ALA A 171 -5.19 13.45 2.13
N VAL A 172 -4.23 13.35 3.05
CA VAL A 172 -3.17 12.33 2.99
C VAL A 172 -3.74 10.93 3.10
N LEU A 173 -4.67 10.67 4.04
CA LEU A 173 -5.31 9.37 4.19
C LEU A 173 -6.08 8.97 2.93
N SER A 174 -6.84 9.89 2.32
CA SER A 174 -7.55 9.63 1.07
C SER A 174 -6.60 9.36 -0.11
N ALA A 175 -5.46 10.06 -0.19
CA ALA A 175 -4.46 9.81 -1.21
C ALA A 175 -3.77 8.45 -1.03
N LEU A 176 -3.50 8.05 0.21
CA LEU A 176 -2.95 6.72 0.53
C LEU A 176 -3.94 5.62 0.16
N GLU A 177 -5.22 5.77 0.53
CA GLU A 177 -6.28 4.83 0.19
C GLU A 177 -6.37 4.62 -1.33
N ALA A 178 -6.46 5.71 -2.11
CA ALA A 178 -6.53 5.64 -3.57
C ALA A 178 -5.31 4.90 -4.17
N ARG A 179 -4.12 5.12 -3.61
CA ARG A 179 -2.89 4.49 -4.08
C ARG A 179 -2.82 3.01 -3.72
N VAL A 180 -3.25 2.62 -2.52
CA VAL A 180 -3.36 1.22 -2.10
C VAL A 180 -4.37 0.49 -2.98
N SER A 181 -5.55 1.07 -3.20
CA SER A 181 -6.57 0.49 -4.09
C SER A 181 -6.09 0.36 -5.54
N HIS A 182 -5.38 1.36 -6.06
CA HIS A 182 -4.81 1.29 -7.40
C HIS A 182 -3.76 0.17 -7.53
N ILE A 183 -2.86 0.05 -6.54
CA ILE A 183 -1.85 -1.01 -6.51
C ILE A 183 -2.52 -2.39 -6.40
N ALA A 184 -3.53 -2.54 -5.55
CA ALA A 184 -4.29 -3.78 -5.43
C ALA A 184 -4.96 -4.16 -6.76
N ALA A 185 -5.60 -3.21 -7.45
CA ALA A 185 -6.23 -3.46 -8.75
C ALA A 185 -5.21 -3.89 -9.84
N MET A 186 -4.06 -3.20 -9.94
CA MET A 186 -2.99 -3.60 -10.87
C MET A 186 -2.49 -5.02 -10.60
N TRP A 187 -2.42 -5.42 -9.32
CA TRP A 187 -2.00 -6.76 -8.94
C TRP A 187 -3.06 -7.83 -9.21
N GLU A 188 -4.35 -7.53 -9.04
CA GLU A 188 -5.43 -8.41 -9.44
C GLU A 188 -5.44 -8.66 -10.95
N GLU A 189 -5.15 -7.64 -11.76
CA GLU A 189 -4.99 -7.77 -13.21
C GLU A 189 -3.79 -8.65 -13.60
N GLU A 190 -2.65 -8.51 -12.92
CA GLU A 190 -1.45 -9.32 -13.20
C GLU A 190 -1.63 -10.77 -12.75
N ALA A 191 -2.31 -11.02 -11.62
CA ALA A 191 -2.64 -12.37 -11.17
C ALA A 191 -3.65 -13.10 -12.06
N ALA A 192 -4.43 -12.35 -12.85
CA ALA A 192 -5.39 -12.89 -13.80
C ALA A 192 -4.78 -13.23 -15.18
N ARG A 193 -3.50 -12.87 -15.43
CA ARG A 193 -2.75 -13.20 -16.66
C ARG A 193 -2.01 -14.52 -16.52
#